data_AF-A0A7K5A035-F1
#
_entry.id   AF-A0A7K5A035-F1
#
_cell.length_a   1.000
_cell.length_b   1.000
_cell.length_c   1.000
_cell.angle_alpha   90.00
_cell.angle_beta   90.00
_cell.angle_gamma   90.00
#
_symmetry.space_group_name_H-M   'P 1'
#
loop_
_entity.id
_entity.type
_entity.pdbx_description
1 polymer ?
#
loop_
_entity_poly.entity_id
_entity_poly.type
_entity_poly.pdbx_seq_one_letter_code
_entity_poly.pdbx_strand_id
1 'polypeptide(L)'
;DKATDPSVPEENWECIQQFCEQVNADTEGPVLAPRLLAHKIQSPQEMEALHALTVLETCVNNCGGRFHSEIAKFRFLNELIKVLSPKYYGTWSSEKVKSRVTEVMFSWTVWFPQEVKIRDAYQMLKKQGIVKEDPKVPEDKILPPPSPRPQSSIFDRDEEKSKLLARLLKSSRPEDLQAANRLIKSVMKEEQEKLAKVSRRESTIREVSENVTRMDKLLENYQGQGSSQADQETLQTLVQRCEKLRPLLFRLASETVDDDEALAGILQANDRLTRALGRYRQVSASH
;
A
#
# COMPACT_ATOMS: atom_id res chain seq x y z
N ASP A 1 -15.73 6.35 18.36
CA ASP A 1 -16.16 6.57 19.75
C ASP A 1 -15.04 7.16 20.59
N LYS A 2 -14.00 6.41 21.00
CA LYS A 2 -12.90 6.97 21.80
C LYS A 2 -12.23 8.21 21.18
N ALA A 3 -11.95 8.17 19.88
CA ALA A 3 -11.34 9.29 19.15
C ALA A 3 -12.29 10.49 18.95
N THR A 4 -13.58 10.34 19.21
CA THR A 4 -14.61 11.36 18.95
C THR A 4 -15.48 11.59 20.19
N ASP A 5 -14.94 11.36 21.38
CA ASP A 5 -15.68 11.51 22.63
C ASP A 5 -16.00 13.00 22.87
N PRO A 6 -17.28 13.40 22.97
CA PRO A 6 -17.65 14.80 23.20
C PRO A 6 -17.36 15.29 24.62
N SER A 7 -17.14 14.37 25.58
CA SER A 7 -16.83 14.73 26.97
C SER A 7 -15.39 15.20 27.17
N VAL A 8 -14.51 14.90 26.21
CA VAL A 8 -13.11 15.32 26.22
C VAL A 8 -12.98 16.60 25.39
N PRO A 9 -12.37 17.67 25.91
CA PRO A 9 -12.19 18.91 25.17
C PRO A 9 -11.03 18.85 24.16
N GLU A 10 -10.06 17.97 24.41
CA GLU A 10 -8.85 17.80 23.60
C GLU A 10 -8.92 16.55 22.73
N GLU A 11 -8.21 16.60 21.60
CA GLU A 11 -8.14 15.52 20.63
C GLU A 11 -7.27 14.37 21.17
N ASN A 12 -7.83 13.15 21.21
CA ASN A 12 -7.06 11.97 21.61
C ASN A 12 -6.23 11.44 20.43
N TRP A 13 -5.05 12.02 20.24
CA TRP A 13 -4.14 11.69 19.12
C TRP A 13 -3.76 10.22 19.05
N GLU A 14 -3.61 9.55 20.19
CA GLU A 14 -3.33 8.10 20.22
C GLU A 14 -4.49 7.31 19.61
N CYS A 15 -5.73 7.61 19.99
CA CYS A 15 -6.92 6.97 19.42
C CYS A 15 -7.12 7.32 17.94
N ILE A 16 -6.78 8.54 17.53
CA ILE A 16 -6.86 8.98 16.14
C ILE A 16 -5.87 8.19 15.27
N GLN A 17 -4.62 8.03 15.75
CA GLN A 17 -3.59 7.26 15.06
C GLN A 17 -3.97 5.78 14.96
N GLN A 18 -4.41 5.17 16.07
CA GLN A 18 -4.89 3.78 16.08
C GLN A 18 -6.07 3.58 15.11
N PHE A 19 -6.98 4.56 15.00
CA PHE A 19 -8.06 4.48 14.02
C PHE A 19 -7.51 4.44 12.59
N CYS A 20 -6.54 5.30 12.24
CA CYS A 20 -5.92 5.31 10.92
C CYS A 20 -5.17 4.01 10.62
N GLU A 21 -4.44 3.47 11.60
CA GLU A 21 -3.77 2.17 11.49
C GLU A 21 -4.76 1.05 11.21
N GLN A 22 -5.88 1.01 11.93
CA GLN A 22 -6.94 0.02 11.73
C GLN A 22 -7.58 0.13 10.34
N VAL A 23 -7.79 1.36 9.85
CA VAL A 23 -8.30 1.59 8.48
C VAL A 23 -7.37 1.00 7.43
N ASN A 24 -6.06 1.05 7.65
CA ASN A 24 -5.06 0.52 6.72
C ASN A 24 -4.86 -1.00 6.86
N ALA A 25 -4.94 -1.52 8.07
CA ALA A 25 -4.75 -2.95 8.36
C ALA A 25 -5.92 -3.80 7.87
N ASP A 26 -7.15 -3.26 7.90
CA ASP A 26 -8.35 -3.96 7.48
C ASP A 26 -8.60 -3.80 5.96
N THR A 27 -8.98 -4.90 5.31
CA THR A 27 -9.39 -4.87 3.90
C THR A 27 -10.69 -4.10 3.70
N GLU A 28 -11.63 -4.13 4.64
CA GLU A 28 -12.88 -3.36 4.57
C GLU A 28 -12.76 -1.97 5.22
N GLY A 29 -11.67 -1.72 5.94
CA GLY A 29 -11.40 -0.47 6.67
C GLY A 29 -11.66 0.80 5.85
N PRO A 30 -11.09 0.95 4.64
CA PRO A 30 -11.28 2.15 3.83
C PRO A 30 -12.72 2.39 3.38
N VAL A 31 -13.55 1.34 3.31
CA VAL A 31 -14.96 1.41 2.91
C VAL A 31 -15.87 1.70 4.11
N LEU A 32 -15.55 1.13 5.27
CA LEU A 32 -16.35 1.27 6.49
C LEU A 32 -16.08 2.60 7.21
N ALA A 33 -14.82 3.03 7.27
CA ALA A 33 -14.43 4.22 8.01
C ALA A 33 -15.14 5.51 7.56
N PRO A 34 -15.26 5.83 6.26
CA PRO A 34 -16.01 7.00 5.82
C PRO A 34 -17.48 6.97 6.26
N ARG A 35 -18.10 5.78 6.34
CA ARG A 35 -19.49 5.65 6.82
C ARG A 35 -19.61 5.99 8.30
N LEU A 36 -18.68 5.50 9.11
CA LEU A 36 -18.63 5.80 10.55
C LEU A 36 -18.34 7.28 10.80
N LEU A 37 -17.37 7.84 10.07
CA LEU A 37 -17.01 9.25 10.16
C LEU A 37 -18.17 10.15 9.72
N ALA A 38 -18.86 9.84 8.62
CA ALA A 38 -20.03 10.61 8.19
C ALA A 38 -21.11 10.71 9.27
N HIS A 39 -21.41 9.59 9.94
CA HIS A 39 -22.37 9.58 11.05
C HIS A 39 -21.92 10.47 12.22
N LYS A 40 -20.62 10.43 12.56
CA LYS A 40 -20.06 11.25 13.65
C LYS A 40 -19.97 12.74 13.32
N ILE A 41 -19.65 13.09 12.07
CA ILE A 41 -19.62 14.48 11.58
C ILE A 41 -21.03 15.11 11.60
N GLN A 42 -22.06 14.29 11.43
CA GLN A 42 -23.47 14.72 11.52
C GLN A 42 -23.99 14.84 12.95
N SER A 43 -23.15 14.62 13.96
CA SER A 43 -23.56 14.70 15.36
C SER A 43 -24.11 16.09 15.69
N PRO A 44 -25.23 16.18 16.44
CA PRO A 44 -25.69 17.45 16.99
C PRO A 44 -24.74 18.01 18.06
N GLN A 45 -23.83 17.18 18.60
CA GLN A 45 -22.81 17.62 19.54
C GLN A 45 -21.63 18.21 18.78
N GLU A 46 -21.43 19.53 18.91
CA GLU A 46 -20.37 20.26 18.21
C GLU A 46 -19.00 19.59 18.37
N MET A 47 -18.62 19.22 19.61
CA MET A 47 -17.32 18.62 19.88
C MET A 47 -17.11 17.26 19.20
N GLU A 48 -18.13 16.38 19.20
CA GLU A 48 -18.04 15.09 18.52
C GLU A 48 -17.85 15.27 17.01
N ALA A 49 -18.59 16.21 16.40
CA ALA A 49 -18.45 16.51 14.99
C ALA A 49 -17.08 17.10 14.63
N LEU A 50 -16.54 18.00 15.47
CA LEU A 50 -15.20 18.57 15.27
C LEU A 50 -14.11 17.52 15.40
N HIS A 51 -14.14 16.66 16.42
CA HIS A 51 -13.19 15.56 16.56
C HIS A 51 -13.27 14.59 15.37
N ALA A 52 -14.48 14.28 14.89
CA ALA A 52 -14.65 13.44 13.72
C ALA A 52 -14.06 14.05 12.45
N LEU A 53 -14.13 15.39 12.30
CA LEU A 53 -13.45 16.10 11.20
C LEU A 53 -11.92 16.02 11.32
N THR A 54 -11.36 16.14 12.53
CA THR A 54 -9.92 15.93 12.75
C THR A 54 -9.49 14.49 12.41
N VAL A 55 -10.29 13.48 12.80
CA VAL A 55 -10.03 12.09 12.42
C VAL A 55 -10.07 11.93 10.91
N LEU A 56 -11.08 12.50 10.24
CA LEU A 56 -11.21 12.46 8.78
C LEU A 56 -9.99 13.05 8.09
N GLU A 57 -9.54 14.25 8.48
CA GLU A 57 -8.33 14.87 7.93
C GLU A 57 -7.10 13.97 8.14
N THR A 58 -6.95 13.40 9.34
CA THR A 58 -5.83 12.51 9.65
C THR A 58 -5.87 11.24 8.79
N CYS A 59 -7.04 10.66 8.54
CA CYS A 59 -7.18 9.52 7.62
C CYS A 59 -6.85 9.89 6.17
N VAL A 60 -7.25 11.08 5.70
CA VAL A 60 -6.86 11.56 4.36
C VAL A 60 -5.34 11.63 4.23
N ASN A 61 -4.64 12.01 5.30
CA ASN A 61 -3.19 12.14 5.29
C ASN A 61 -2.45 10.79 5.37
N ASN A 62 -3.03 9.78 6.03
CA ASN A 62 -2.32 8.55 6.39
C ASN A 62 -2.86 7.26 5.72
N CYS A 63 -4.04 7.28 5.08
CA CYS A 63 -4.70 6.06 4.58
C CYS A 63 -4.64 5.87 3.06
N GLY A 64 -4.02 6.81 2.33
CA GLY A 64 -3.70 6.69 0.91
C GLY A 64 -4.90 6.51 -0.04
N GLY A 65 -4.61 6.05 -1.26
CA GLY A 65 -5.55 6.08 -2.39
C GLY A 65 -6.82 5.25 -2.22
N ARG A 66 -6.79 4.16 -1.44
CA ARG A 66 -7.98 3.34 -1.16
C ARG A 66 -9.02 4.13 -0.37
N PHE A 67 -8.58 4.90 0.62
CA PHE A 67 -9.45 5.77 1.40
C PHE A 67 -9.91 6.98 0.59
N HIS A 68 -8.99 7.60 -0.16
CA HIS A 68 -9.30 8.74 -1.06
C HIS A 68 -10.42 8.41 -2.05
N SER A 69 -10.37 7.21 -2.64
CA SER A 69 -11.37 6.73 -3.60
C SER A 69 -12.77 6.62 -2.99
N GLU A 70 -12.88 6.35 -1.69
CA GLU A 70 -14.18 6.23 -1.01
C GLU A 70 -14.75 7.60 -0.63
N ILE A 71 -13.93 8.52 -0.12
CA ILE A 71 -14.38 9.87 0.24
C ILE A 71 -14.72 10.73 -0.99
N ALA A 72 -14.13 10.43 -2.16
CA ALA A 72 -14.42 11.11 -3.41
C ALA A 72 -15.77 10.71 -4.05
N LYS A 73 -16.45 9.68 -3.52
CA LYS A 73 -17.77 9.26 -4.02
C LYS A 73 -18.87 10.18 -3.50
N PHE A 74 -19.87 10.46 -4.33
CA PHE A 74 -21.08 11.20 -3.92
C PHE A 74 -21.77 10.59 -2.70
N ARG A 75 -21.67 9.27 -2.49
CA ARG A 75 -22.18 8.61 -1.30
C ARG A 75 -21.65 9.26 -0.02
N PHE A 76 -20.36 9.59 0.05
CA PHE A 76 -19.76 10.25 1.20
C PHE A 76 -19.92 11.78 1.13
N LEU A 77 -19.67 12.39 -0.04
CA LEU A 77 -19.79 13.84 -0.22
C LEU A 77 -21.19 14.36 0.12
N ASN A 78 -22.25 13.59 -0.20
CA ASN A 78 -23.62 13.95 0.15
C ASN A 78 -23.84 14.01 1.67
N GLU A 79 -23.11 13.22 2.45
CA GLU A 79 -23.20 13.27 3.91
C GLU A 79 -22.60 14.57 4.47
N LEU A 80 -21.54 15.11 3.85
CA LEU A 80 -21.01 16.43 4.18
C LEU A 80 -21.95 17.56 3.71
N ILE A 81 -22.52 17.43 2.50
CA ILE A 81 -23.50 18.39 1.97
C ILE A 81 -24.72 18.53 2.90
N LYS A 82 -25.20 17.44 3.51
CA LYS A 82 -26.31 17.48 4.48
C LYS A 82 -25.98 18.32 5.71
N VAL A 83 -24.72 18.35 6.16
CA VAL A 83 -24.27 19.16 7.29
C VAL A 83 -24.27 20.66 6.96
N LEU A 84 -24.00 21.01 5.71
CA LEU A 84 -23.99 22.41 5.26
C LEU A 84 -25.38 22.92 4.84
N SER A 85 -26.23 22.02 4.33
CA SER A 85 -27.49 22.40 3.72
C SER A 85 -28.60 22.66 4.77
N PRO A 86 -29.24 23.84 4.75
CA PRO A 86 -30.38 24.14 5.63
C PRO A 86 -31.58 23.20 5.45
N LYS A 87 -31.66 22.50 4.30
CA LYS A 87 -32.71 21.50 4.03
C LYS A 87 -32.55 20.22 4.84
N TYR A 88 -31.39 20.01 5.46
CA TYR A 88 -31.06 18.82 6.23
C TYR A 88 -30.56 19.22 7.62
N TYR A 89 -29.27 19.07 7.90
CA TYR A 89 -28.69 19.30 9.23
C TYR A 89 -28.14 20.73 9.40
N GLY A 90 -27.99 21.51 8.33
CA GLY A 90 -27.34 22.83 8.40
C GLY A 90 -27.98 23.87 9.31
N THR A 91 -29.26 23.69 9.67
CA THR A 91 -29.95 24.53 10.68
C THR A 91 -29.54 24.17 12.12
N TRP A 92 -29.17 22.91 12.34
CA TRP A 92 -28.81 22.35 13.65
C TRP A 92 -27.30 22.32 13.87
N SER A 93 -26.52 22.21 12.80
CA SER A 93 -25.07 22.25 12.83
C SER A 93 -24.56 23.65 13.16
N SER A 94 -23.63 23.74 14.09
CA SER A 94 -23.03 25.01 14.48
C SER A 94 -22.24 25.65 13.33
N GLU A 95 -22.08 26.97 13.38
CA GLU A 95 -21.31 27.69 12.37
C GLU A 95 -19.85 27.22 12.30
N LYS A 96 -19.28 26.84 13.45
CA LYS A 96 -17.92 26.31 13.55
C LYS A 96 -17.77 24.98 12.80
N VAL A 97 -18.72 24.06 12.96
CA VAL A 97 -18.73 22.78 12.22
C VAL A 97 -18.90 23.03 10.72
N LYS A 98 -19.84 23.90 10.32
CA LYS A 98 -20.08 24.21 8.90
C LYS A 98 -18.85 24.88 8.25
N SER A 99 -18.19 25.79 8.94
CA SER A 99 -16.93 26.39 8.48
C SER A 99 -15.88 25.31 8.25
N ARG A 100 -15.70 24.40 9.22
CA ARG A 100 -14.70 23.34 9.13
C ARG A 100 -14.99 22.34 8.01
N VAL A 101 -16.25 21.93 7.82
CA VAL A 101 -16.63 21.08 6.67
C VAL A 101 -16.36 21.80 5.34
N THR A 102 -16.64 23.10 5.27
CA THR A 102 -16.37 23.91 4.07
C THR A 102 -14.88 23.98 3.77
N GLU A 103 -14.03 24.17 4.78
CA GLU A 103 -12.56 24.13 4.65
C GLU A 103 -12.06 22.78 4.14
N VAL A 104 -12.55 21.68 4.71
CA VAL A 104 -12.19 20.32 4.30
C VAL A 104 -12.60 20.05 2.85
N MET A 105 -13.83 20.40 2.47
CA MET A 105 -14.28 20.22 1.10
C MET A 105 -13.48 21.07 0.11
N PHE A 106 -13.16 22.32 0.48
CA PHE A 106 -12.35 23.20 -0.35
C PHE A 106 -10.92 22.68 -0.51
N SER A 107 -10.24 22.28 0.59
CA SER A 107 -8.88 21.75 0.52
C SER A 107 -8.80 20.54 -0.41
N TRP A 108 -9.81 19.66 -0.39
CA TRP A 108 -9.88 18.52 -1.29
C TRP A 108 -10.05 18.89 -2.77
N THR A 109 -10.69 20.02 -3.10
CA THR A 109 -10.70 20.50 -4.49
C THR A 109 -9.31 20.87 -5.01
N VAL A 110 -8.41 21.24 -4.11
CA VAL A 110 -7.03 21.59 -4.44
C VAL A 110 -6.09 20.38 -4.35
N TRP A 111 -6.27 19.52 -3.35
CA TRP A 111 -5.46 18.31 -3.15
C TRP A 111 -5.75 17.21 -4.17
N PHE A 112 -7.01 17.12 -4.62
CA PHE A 112 -7.47 16.10 -5.56
C PHE A 112 -8.09 16.73 -6.82
N PRO A 113 -7.32 17.49 -7.61
CA PRO A 113 -7.85 18.18 -8.79
C PRO A 113 -8.42 17.22 -9.85
N GLN A 114 -7.98 15.96 -9.84
CA GLN A 114 -8.51 14.88 -10.67
C GLN A 114 -9.90 14.38 -10.26
N GLU A 115 -10.30 14.58 -8.99
CA GLU A 115 -11.56 14.08 -8.46
C GLU A 115 -12.71 15.05 -8.78
N VAL A 116 -13.22 14.94 -10.01
CA VAL A 116 -14.29 15.81 -10.55
C VAL A 116 -15.51 15.90 -9.63
N LYS A 117 -15.88 14.80 -8.95
CA LYS A 117 -17.05 14.76 -8.05
C LYS A 117 -16.89 15.69 -6.84
N ILE A 118 -15.68 15.81 -6.30
CA ILE A 118 -15.39 16.72 -5.17
C ILE A 118 -15.57 18.16 -5.64
N ARG A 119 -14.99 18.50 -6.80
CA ARG A 119 -15.13 19.82 -7.43
C ARG A 119 -16.59 20.17 -7.70
N ASP A 120 -17.34 19.26 -8.31
CA ASP A 120 -18.74 19.49 -8.68
C ASP A 120 -19.63 19.67 -7.44
N ALA A 121 -19.40 18.88 -6.39
CA ALA A 121 -20.09 19.02 -5.10
C ALA A 121 -19.83 20.40 -4.47
N TYR A 122 -18.56 20.85 -4.45
CA TYR A 122 -18.20 22.15 -3.89
C TYR A 122 -18.76 23.32 -4.71
N GLN A 123 -18.66 23.25 -6.05
CA GLN A 123 -19.24 24.26 -6.94
C GLN A 123 -20.77 24.34 -6.83
N MET A 124 -21.45 23.21 -6.65
CA MET A 124 -22.89 23.18 -6.38
C MET A 124 -23.23 23.94 -5.10
N LEU A 125 -22.49 23.74 -4.01
CA LEU A 125 -22.69 24.45 -2.75
C LEU A 125 -22.53 25.97 -2.90
N LYS A 126 -21.52 26.41 -3.69
CA LYS A 126 -21.34 27.83 -4.03
C LYS A 126 -22.50 28.37 -4.86
N LYS A 127 -22.93 27.65 -5.89
CA LYS A 127 -24.04 28.06 -6.77
C LYS A 127 -25.37 28.20 -6.02
N GLN A 128 -25.57 27.39 -4.98
CA GLN A 128 -26.75 27.47 -4.11
C GLN A 128 -26.64 28.56 -3.03
N GLY A 129 -25.52 29.28 -2.95
CA GLY A 129 -25.27 30.29 -1.92
C GLY A 129 -25.06 29.72 -0.52
N ILE A 130 -24.85 28.41 -0.39
CA ILE A 130 -24.53 27.75 0.89
C ILE A 130 -23.10 28.12 1.30
N VAL A 131 -22.17 28.11 0.35
CA VAL A 131 -20.81 28.62 0.53
C VAL A 131 -20.72 29.97 -0.16
N LYS A 132 -20.51 31.04 0.62
CA LYS A 132 -20.49 32.42 0.10
C LYS A 132 -19.12 32.82 -0.44
N GLU A 133 -18.06 32.49 0.30
CA GLU A 133 -16.68 32.80 -0.06
C GLU A 133 -15.80 31.57 0.14
N ASP A 134 -14.74 31.47 -0.66
CA ASP A 134 -13.76 30.40 -0.50
C ASP A 134 -12.92 30.66 0.76
N PRO A 135 -12.72 29.65 1.62
CA PRO A 135 -11.93 29.83 2.84
C PRO A 135 -10.48 30.17 2.50
N LYS A 136 -9.89 31.10 3.27
CA LYS A 136 -8.46 31.41 3.21
C LYS A 136 -7.69 30.27 3.87
N VAL A 137 -7.47 29.18 3.14
CA VAL A 137 -6.63 28.07 3.61
C VAL A 137 -5.17 28.55 3.57
N PRO A 138 -4.39 28.45 4.66
CA PRO A 138 -2.96 28.76 4.65
C PRO A 138 -2.24 27.89 3.62
N GLU A 139 -1.30 28.42 2.83
CA GLU A 139 -0.58 27.69 1.78
C GLU A 139 0.06 26.38 2.26
N ASP A 140 0.52 26.32 3.52
CA ASP A 140 1.04 25.11 4.16
C ASP A 140 0.01 23.98 4.34
N LYS A 141 -1.29 24.31 4.35
CA LYS A 141 -2.42 23.36 4.35
C LYS A 141 -3.02 23.15 2.94
N ILE A 142 -2.47 23.78 1.89
CA ILE A 142 -2.94 23.62 0.49
C ILE A 142 -2.17 22.50 -0.22
N LEU A 143 -1.06 22.04 0.32
CA LEU A 143 -0.36 20.86 -0.17
C LEU A 143 -0.92 19.62 0.53
N PRO A 144 -1.24 18.51 -0.19
CA PRO A 144 -1.46 17.25 0.49
C PRO A 144 -0.21 17.01 1.36
N PRO A 145 -0.36 16.70 2.66
CA PRO A 145 0.81 16.39 3.46
C PRO A 145 1.54 15.26 2.75
N PRO A 146 2.88 15.35 2.65
CA PRO A 146 3.66 14.33 1.99
C PRO A 146 3.23 13.00 2.62
N SER A 147 2.70 12.10 1.78
CA SER A 147 2.29 10.76 2.22
C SER A 147 3.34 10.24 3.18
N PRO A 148 2.99 9.75 4.39
CA PRO A 148 3.96 9.29 5.36
C PRO A 148 4.92 8.38 4.61
N ARG A 149 6.17 8.86 4.45
CA ARG A 149 7.18 8.13 3.72
C ARG A 149 7.27 6.78 4.43
N PRO A 150 7.08 5.64 3.72
CA PRO A 150 7.38 4.35 4.32
C PRO A 150 8.74 4.46 4.98
N GLN A 151 8.90 4.02 6.23
CA GLN A 151 10.16 4.10 7.00
C GLN A 151 11.30 3.22 6.41
N SER A 152 11.17 2.85 5.13
CA SER A 152 12.09 2.12 4.28
C SER A 152 12.04 2.72 2.86
N SER A 153 12.06 4.05 2.73
CA SER A 153 12.09 4.71 1.42
C SER A 153 13.32 4.21 0.66
N ILE A 154 13.13 3.91 -0.63
CA ILE A 154 14.17 3.43 -1.55
C ILE A 154 15.44 4.28 -1.47
N PHE A 155 15.27 5.58 -1.19
CA PHE A 155 16.35 6.55 -1.05
C PHE A 155 17.07 6.49 0.30
N ASP A 156 16.46 5.96 1.36
CA ASP A 156 17.08 5.87 2.70
C ASP A 156 18.09 4.71 2.80
N ARG A 157 18.08 3.78 1.83
CA ARG A 157 19.08 2.71 1.72
C ARG A 157 20.46 3.22 1.27
N ASP A 158 20.50 4.40 0.65
CA ASP A 158 21.72 5.06 0.18
C ASP A 158 21.75 6.48 0.76
N GLU A 159 22.40 6.62 1.91
CA GLU A 159 22.42 7.87 2.69
C GLU A 159 22.99 9.05 1.89
N GLU A 160 23.92 8.79 0.96
CA GLU A 160 24.48 9.82 0.08
C GLU A 160 23.47 10.29 -0.97
N LYS A 161 22.78 9.35 -1.64
CA LYS A 161 21.70 9.70 -2.58
C LYS A 161 20.55 10.41 -1.87
N SER A 162 20.21 10.03 -0.63
CA SER A 162 19.19 10.70 0.18
C SER A 162 19.56 12.15 0.49
N LYS A 163 20.79 12.39 0.98
CA LYS A 163 21.32 13.73 1.27
C LYS A 163 21.40 14.59 0.01
N LEU A 164 21.84 14.03 -1.10
CA LEU A 164 21.91 14.72 -2.38
C LEU A 164 20.52 15.11 -2.88
N LEU A 165 19.56 14.19 -2.85
CA LEU A 165 18.18 14.46 -3.25
C LEU A 165 17.55 15.56 -2.39
N ALA A 166 17.75 15.50 -1.06
CA ALA A 166 17.26 16.52 -0.14
C ALA A 166 17.85 17.91 -0.43
N ARG A 167 19.13 17.98 -0.80
CA ARG A 167 19.79 19.23 -1.20
C ARG A 167 19.22 19.77 -2.52
N LEU A 168 19.04 18.91 -3.52
CA LEU A 168 18.53 19.31 -4.84
C LEU A 168 17.08 19.80 -4.76
N LEU A 169 16.24 19.14 -3.95
CA LEU A 169 14.85 19.54 -3.74
C LEU A 169 14.70 20.85 -2.94
N LYS A 170 15.65 21.19 -2.09
CA LYS A 170 15.67 22.47 -1.35
C LYS A 170 16.14 23.65 -2.19
N SER A 171 16.70 23.41 -3.37
CA SER A 171 17.18 24.48 -4.24
C SER A 171 16.05 25.11 -5.05
N SER A 172 16.09 26.44 -5.22
CA SER A 172 15.16 27.17 -6.08
C SER A 172 15.60 27.22 -7.55
N ARG A 173 16.75 26.60 -7.89
CA ARG A 173 17.28 26.62 -9.25
C ARG A 173 16.58 25.54 -10.11
N PRO A 174 16.13 25.88 -11.33
CA PRO A 174 15.44 24.92 -12.20
C PRO A 174 16.35 23.74 -12.59
N GLU A 175 17.66 23.97 -12.71
CA GLU A 175 18.67 22.94 -13.00
C GLU A 175 18.75 21.88 -11.90
N ASP A 176 18.71 22.30 -10.63
CA ASP A 176 18.79 21.41 -9.48
C ASP A 176 17.51 20.57 -9.33
N LEU A 177 16.35 21.17 -9.61
CA LEU A 177 15.07 20.44 -9.65
C LEU A 177 15.03 19.42 -10.80
N GLN A 178 15.62 19.76 -11.96
CA GLN A 178 15.78 18.78 -13.05
C GLN A 178 16.72 17.64 -12.66
N ALA A 179 17.81 17.93 -11.96
CA ALA A 179 18.73 16.91 -11.44
C ALA A 179 18.04 16.00 -10.42
N ALA A 180 17.22 16.56 -9.51
CA ALA A 180 16.40 15.78 -8.58
C ALA A 180 15.45 14.82 -9.31
N ASN A 181 14.74 15.30 -10.33
CA ASN A 181 13.84 14.47 -11.12
C ASN A 181 14.56 13.32 -11.86
N ARG A 182 15.79 13.55 -12.35
CA ARG A 182 16.62 12.51 -12.96
C ARG A 182 17.08 11.48 -11.93
N LEU A 183 17.51 11.94 -10.75
CA LEU A 183 17.93 11.08 -9.65
C LEU A 183 16.77 10.19 -9.18
N ILE A 184 15.56 10.75 -9.03
CA ILE A 184 14.37 9.99 -8.66
C ILE A 184 14.06 8.88 -9.67
N LYS A 185 14.11 9.20 -10.97
CA LYS A 185 13.88 8.22 -12.04
C LYS A 185 14.93 7.10 -12.04
N SER A 186 16.20 7.42 -11.83
CA SER A 186 17.28 6.42 -11.78
C SER A 186 17.07 5.45 -10.61
N VAL A 187 16.87 5.99 -9.41
CA VAL A 187 16.70 5.20 -8.18
C VAL A 187 15.45 4.33 -8.26
N MET A 188 14.35 4.85 -8.80
CA MET A 188 13.13 4.06 -8.99
C MET A 188 13.34 2.90 -9.97
N LYS A 189 14.09 3.13 -11.06
CA LYS A 189 14.44 2.09 -12.04
C LYS A 189 15.35 1.02 -11.42
N GLU A 190 16.38 1.43 -10.69
CA GLU A 190 17.30 0.54 -9.96
C GLU A 190 16.53 -0.37 -8.99
N GLU A 191 15.60 0.19 -8.22
CA GLU A 191 14.79 -0.59 -7.29
C GLU A 191 13.84 -1.55 -8.01
N GLN A 192 13.21 -1.12 -9.09
CA GLN A 192 12.31 -1.98 -9.87
C GLN A 192 13.06 -3.17 -10.48
N GLU A 193 14.28 -2.95 -10.98
CA GLU A 193 15.16 -4.02 -11.46
C GLU A 193 15.57 -4.96 -10.31
N LYS A 194 15.89 -4.41 -9.14
CA LYS A 194 16.22 -5.22 -7.95
C LYS A 194 15.04 -6.10 -7.51
N LEU A 195 13.83 -5.54 -7.41
CA LEU A 195 12.62 -6.27 -7.05
C LEU A 195 12.32 -7.38 -8.07
N ALA A 196 12.51 -7.12 -9.36
CA ALA A 196 12.35 -8.13 -10.40
C ALA A 196 13.36 -9.29 -10.25
N LYS A 197 14.62 -8.98 -9.93
CA LYS A 197 15.64 -10.01 -9.66
C LYS A 197 15.28 -10.86 -8.44
N VAL A 198 14.88 -10.23 -7.33
CA VAL A 198 14.45 -10.93 -6.11
C VAL A 198 13.23 -11.81 -6.38
N SER A 199 12.21 -11.28 -7.05
CA SER A 199 10.99 -12.02 -7.40
C SER A 199 11.30 -13.25 -8.27
N ARG A 200 12.14 -13.09 -9.30
CA ARG A 200 12.58 -14.19 -10.17
C ARG A 200 13.33 -15.28 -9.37
N ARG A 201 14.23 -14.88 -8.48
CA ARG A 201 14.98 -15.76 -7.59
C ARG A 201 14.04 -16.56 -6.69
N GLU A 202 13.17 -15.88 -5.95
CA GLU A 202 12.22 -16.50 -5.03
C GLU A 202 11.25 -17.44 -5.75
N SER A 203 10.73 -17.05 -6.90
CA SER A 203 9.86 -17.89 -7.72
C SER A 203 10.56 -19.19 -8.13
N THR A 204 11.82 -19.12 -8.56
CA THR A 204 12.60 -20.29 -8.97
C THR A 204 12.92 -21.20 -7.78
N ILE A 205 13.32 -20.64 -6.64
CA ILE A 205 13.58 -21.41 -5.41
C ILE A 205 12.31 -22.10 -4.90
N ARG A 206 11.17 -21.42 -4.98
CA ARG A 206 9.86 -21.99 -4.62
C ARG A 206 9.50 -23.15 -5.53
N GLU A 207 9.61 -22.97 -6.84
CA GLU A 207 9.34 -24.02 -7.82
C GLU A 207 10.24 -25.25 -7.59
N VAL A 208 11.53 -25.05 -7.30
CA VAL A 208 12.45 -26.13 -6.94
C VAL A 208 11.98 -26.86 -5.69
N SER A 209 11.59 -26.12 -4.64
CA SER A 209 11.15 -26.71 -3.37
C SER A 209 9.87 -27.53 -3.51
N GLU A 210 8.91 -27.04 -4.29
CA GLU A 210 7.64 -27.72 -4.58
C GLU A 210 7.88 -29.01 -5.39
N ASN A 211 8.69 -28.94 -6.46
CA ASN A 211 9.00 -30.10 -7.29
C ASN A 211 9.78 -31.16 -6.50
N VAL A 212 10.78 -30.76 -5.70
CA VAL A 212 11.56 -31.66 -4.83
C VAL A 212 10.64 -32.35 -3.81
N THR A 213 9.79 -31.60 -3.13
CA THR A 213 8.87 -32.15 -2.13
C THR A 213 7.88 -33.14 -2.74
N ARG A 214 7.34 -32.83 -3.93
CA ARG A 214 6.44 -33.74 -4.64
C ARG A 214 7.16 -35.01 -5.12
N MET A 215 8.41 -34.87 -5.57
CA MET A 215 9.24 -35.99 -6.00
C MET A 215 9.60 -36.91 -4.83
N ASP A 216 10.02 -36.35 -3.69
CA ASP A 216 10.32 -37.13 -2.48
C ASP A 216 9.09 -37.93 -2.00
N LYS A 217 7.90 -37.30 -1.95
CA LYS A 217 6.65 -37.99 -1.57
C LYS A 217 6.30 -39.17 -2.49
N LEU A 218 6.47 -38.99 -3.80
CA LEU A 218 6.24 -40.09 -4.74
C LEU A 218 7.28 -41.20 -4.55
N LEU A 219 8.55 -40.85 -4.37
CA LEU A 219 9.62 -41.83 -4.13
C LEU A 219 9.43 -42.63 -2.83
N GLU A 220 8.89 -42.02 -1.77
CA GLU A 220 8.54 -42.71 -0.53
C GLU A 220 7.43 -43.75 -0.76
N ASN A 221 6.39 -43.41 -1.53
CA ASN A 221 5.30 -44.33 -1.87
C ASN A 221 5.77 -45.51 -2.73
N TYR A 222 6.75 -45.29 -3.62
CA TYR A 222 7.35 -46.34 -4.45
C TYR A 222 8.01 -47.45 -3.63
N GLN A 223 8.67 -47.11 -2.52
CA GLN A 223 9.37 -48.08 -1.68
C GLN A 223 8.44 -48.98 -0.86
N GLY A 224 7.16 -48.59 -0.70
CA GLY A 224 6.22 -49.25 0.22
C GLY A 224 5.17 -50.17 -0.43
N GLN A 225 4.63 -49.83 -1.61
CA GLN A 225 3.41 -50.49 -2.12
C GLN A 225 3.39 -50.85 -3.62
N GLY A 226 4.49 -50.67 -4.35
CA GLY A 226 4.51 -50.82 -5.81
C GLY A 226 3.85 -49.63 -6.51
N SER A 227 4.44 -49.16 -7.62
CA SER A 227 4.00 -47.92 -8.28
C SER A 227 2.95 -48.18 -9.35
N SER A 228 1.97 -47.26 -9.42
CA SER A 228 1.09 -47.15 -10.59
C SER A 228 1.86 -46.55 -11.77
N GLN A 229 1.52 -46.95 -13.00
CA GLN A 229 2.06 -46.37 -14.25
C GLN A 229 1.88 -44.83 -14.28
N ALA A 230 0.77 -44.33 -13.75
CA ALA A 230 0.50 -42.89 -13.66
C ALA A 230 1.50 -42.15 -12.74
N ASP A 231 1.95 -42.80 -11.67
CA ASP A 231 2.96 -42.24 -10.77
C ASP A 231 4.34 -42.20 -11.45
N GLN A 232 4.62 -43.17 -12.34
CA GLN A 232 5.87 -43.23 -13.10
C GLN A 232 5.97 -42.13 -14.16
N GLU A 233 4.90 -41.89 -14.89
CA GLU A 233 4.82 -40.77 -15.84
C GLU A 233 4.91 -39.41 -15.12
N THR A 234 4.24 -39.30 -13.97
CA THR A 234 4.32 -38.09 -13.12
C THR A 234 5.73 -37.86 -12.61
N LEU A 235 6.40 -38.92 -12.13
CA LEU A 235 7.76 -38.84 -11.60
C LEU A 235 8.77 -38.49 -12.70
N GLN A 236 8.67 -39.09 -13.89
CA GLN A 236 9.50 -38.72 -15.04
C GLN A 236 9.31 -37.25 -15.43
N THR A 237 8.06 -36.77 -15.43
CA THR A 237 7.76 -35.35 -15.71
C THR A 237 8.42 -34.43 -14.69
N LEU A 238 8.36 -34.78 -13.40
CA LEU A 238 9.02 -34.02 -12.33
C LEU A 238 10.54 -34.02 -12.47
N VAL A 239 11.14 -35.17 -12.79
CA VAL A 239 12.59 -35.27 -13.03
C VAL A 239 13.02 -34.38 -14.19
N GLN A 240 12.30 -34.40 -15.32
CA GLN A 240 12.60 -33.52 -16.46
C GLN A 240 12.50 -32.03 -16.10
N ARG A 241 11.51 -31.66 -15.27
CA ARG A 241 11.38 -30.27 -14.75
C ARG A 241 12.55 -29.91 -13.85
N CYS A 242 12.89 -30.79 -12.91
CA CYS A 242 14.04 -30.63 -12.01
C CYS A 242 15.37 -30.48 -12.78
N GLU A 243 15.59 -31.26 -13.84
CA GLU A 243 16.78 -31.13 -14.68
C GLU A 243 16.85 -29.79 -15.43
N LYS A 244 15.70 -29.25 -15.87
CA LYS A 244 15.63 -27.91 -16.50
C LYS A 244 15.86 -26.76 -15.51
N LEU A 245 15.57 -26.96 -14.23
CA LEU A 245 15.76 -25.94 -13.18
C LEU A 245 17.24 -25.78 -12.78
N ARG A 246 18.08 -26.81 -12.96
CA ARG A 246 19.52 -26.73 -12.62
C ARG A 246 20.28 -25.61 -13.33
N PRO A 247 20.24 -25.50 -14.68
CA PRO A 247 20.90 -24.40 -15.39
C PRO A 247 20.37 -23.01 -14.99
N LEU A 248 19.10 -22.92 -14.61
CA LEU A 248 18.49 -21.67 -14.14
C LEU A 248 19.06 -21.26 -12.78
N LEU A 249 19.15 -22.20 -11.83
CA LEU A 249 19.78 -21.94 -10.54
C LEU A 249 21.25 -21.54 -10.68
N PHE A 250 22.00 -22.17 -11.59
CA PHE A 250 23.39 -21.79 -11.86
C PHE A 250 23.52 -20.37 -12.40
N ARG A 251 22.64 -20.00 -13.35
CA ARG A 251 22.59 -18.64 -13.88
C ARG A 251 22.22 -17.63 -12.79
N LEU A 252 21.22 -17.94 -11.97
CA LEU A 252 20.81 -17.08 -10.86
C LEU A 252 21.95 -16.91 -9.84
N ALA A 253 22.68 -17.97 -9.50
CA ALA A 253 23.84 -17.88 -8.61
C ALA A 253 24.93 -16.97 -9.19
N SER A 254 25.20 -17.09 -10.49
CA SER A 254 26.17 -16.24 -11.20
C SER A 254 25.75 -14.77 -11.25
N GLU A 255 24.44 -14.50 -11.30
CA GLU A 255 23.86 -13.14 -11.31
C GLU A 255 23.72 -12.51 -9.91
N THR A 256 23.94 -13.28 -8.82
CA THR A 256 23.69 -12.87 -7.42
C THR A 256 24.96 -12.93 -6.57
N VAL A 257 26.13 -12.71 -7.17
CA VAL A 257 27.43 -12.76 -6.47
C VAL A 257 27.66 -11.58 -5.52
N ASP A 258 26.79 -10.57 -5.57
CA ASP A 258 26.81 -9.35 -4.75
C ASP A 258 25.98 -9.46 -3.46
N ASP A 259 25.27 -10.58 -3.25
CA ASP A 259 24.36 -10.82 -2.11
C ASP A 259 24.58 -12.24 -1.57
N ASP A 260 25.48 -12.37 -0.58
CA ASP A 260 25.91 -13.65 -0.01
C ASP A 260 24.76 -14.47 0.57
N GLU A 261 23.81 -13.81 1.24
CA GLU A 261 22.65 -14.47 1.85
C GLU A 261 21.74 -15.07 0.77
N ALA A 262 21.47 -14.30 -0.27
CA ALA A 262 20.70 -14.79 -1.40
C ALA A 262 21.40 -15.89 -2.18
N LEU A 263 22.71 -15.76 -2.38
CA LEU A 263 23.52 -16.76 -3.04
C LEU A 263 23.45 -18.08 -2.27
N ALA A 264 23.58 -18.05 -0.94
CA ALA A 264 23.44 -19.21 -0.08
C ALA A 264 22.07 -19.89 -0.26
N GLY A 265 20.98 -19.11 -0.37
CA GLY A 265 19.65 -19.63 -0.65
C GLY A 265 19.54 -20.36 -1.99
N ILE A 266 20.16 -19.83 -3.05
CA ILE A 266 20.19 -20.46 -4.38
C ILE A 266 20.99 -21.78 -4.35
N LEU A 267 22.16 -21.76 -3.70
CA LEU A 267 23.01 -22.95 -3.58
C LEU A 267 22.30 -24.04 -2.77
N GLN A 268 21.64 -23.69 -1.67
CA GLN A 268 20.84 -24.63 -0.89
C GLN A 268 19.71 -25.26 -1.72
N ALA A 269 19.02 -24.46 -2.55
CA ALA A 269 17.99 -24.98 -3.45
C ALA A 269 18.58 -25.96 -4.48
N ASN A 270 19.77 -25.66 -5.03
CA ASN A 270 20.48 -26.54 -5.95
C ASN A 270 20.89 -27.86 -5.29
N ASP A 271 21.41 -27.82 -4.06
CA ASP A 271 21.80 -29.02 -3.31
C ASP A 271 20.59 -29.92 -3.04
N ARG A 272 19.45 -29.35 -2.65
CA ARG A 272 18.19 -30.08 -2.47
C ARG A 272 17.73 -30.75 -3.77
N LEU A 273 17.71 -29.99 -4.86
CA LEU A 273 17.36 -30.48 -6.19
C LEU A 273 18.28 -31.64 -6.62
N THR A 274 19.59 -31.48 -6.42
CA THR A 274 20.60 -32.46 -6.77
C THR A 274 20.47 -33.74 -5.96
N ARG A 275 20.21 -33.62 -4.65
CA ARG A 275 19.96 -34.75 -3.76
C ARG A 275 18.71 -35.53 -4.19
N ALA A 276 17.62 -34.83 -4.49
CA ALA A 276 16.36 -35.44 -4.88
C ALA A 276 16.49 -36.19 -6.21
N LEU A 277 17.16 -35.61 -7.22
CA LEU A 277 17.49 -36.30 -8.47
C LEU A 277 18.39 -37.52 -8.25
N GLY A 278 19.33 -37.44 -7.31
CA GLY A 278 20.17 -38.57 -6.90
C GLY A 278 19.35 -39.72 -6.32
N ARG A 279 18.39 -39.44 -5.44
CA ARG A 279 17.46 -40.43 -4.87
C ARG A 279 16.63 -41.11 -5.95
N TYR A 280 16.09 -40.35 -6.89
CA TYR A 280 15.35 -40.91 -8.04
C TYR A 280 16.21 -41.93 -8.80
N ARG A 281 17.45 -41.58 -9.13
CA ARG A 281 18.38 -42.48 -9.85
C ARG A 281 18.70 -43.76 -9.09
N GLN A 282 18.81 -43.68 -7.77
CA GLN A 282 19.04 -44.87 -6.93
C GLN A 282 17.84 -45.82 -6.96
N VAL A 283 16.62 -45.28 -6.80
CA VAL A 283 15.38 -46.06 -6.84
C VAL A 283 15.15 -46.64 -8.24
N SER A 284 15.41 -45.86 -9.31
CA SER A 284 15.26 -46.34 -10.69
C SER A 284 16.30 -47.39 -11.10
N ALA A 285 17.44 -47.47 -10.41
CA ALA A 285 18.49 -48.47 -10.69
C ALA A 285 18.35 -49.75 -9.86
N SER A 286 17.48 -49.75 -8.84
CA SER A 286 17.20 -50.90 -7.97
C SER A 286 15.93 -51.68 -8.37
N HIS A 287 15.28 -51.26 -9.44
CA HIS A 287 14.18 -51.95 -10.14
C HIS A 287 14.58 -52.17 -11.60
#